data_AF-A0A9Q0G783-F1
#
_entry.id   AF-A0A9Q0G783-F1
#
_cell.length_a   1.000
_cell.length_b   1.000
_cell.length_c   1.000
_cell.angle_alpha   90.00
_cell.angle_beta   90.00
_cell.angle_gamma   90.00
#
_symmetry.space_group_name_H-M   'P 1'
#
loop_
_entity.id
_entity.type
_entity.pdbx_description
1 polymer ?
#
loop_
_entity_poly.entity_id
_entity_poly.type
_entity_poly.pdbx_seq_one_letter_code
_entity_poly.pdbx_strand_id
1 'polypeptide(L)'
;MASSTVFAVCSVLMASLFAYSASVQLNDHDWYFWFPLYACACLVNLMNRSGSSKRIVRQIAKMTVLLGTFLFVKVVVEDFSSGGKAGFWSLDLSERVVREKTGSGLVVVSMLLHLEACTCEPKHPLATKNKNFPKYVEYGKVLGPS
;
A
#
# COMPACT_ATOMS: atom_id res chain seq x y z
N MET A 1 -3.37 23.15 1.31
CA MET A 1 -4.38 22.42 2.12
C MET A 1 -5.27 21.48 1.30
N ALA A 2 -5.70 21.83 0.07
CA ALA A 2 -6.53 20.95 -0.76
C ALA A 2 -5.82 19.67 -1.30
N SER A 3 -4.51 19.73 -1.54
CA SER A 3 -3.76 18.58 -2.10
C SER A 3 -3.71 17.38 -1.14
N SER A 4 -3.63 17.62 0.17
CA SER A 4 -3.55 16.57 1.19
C SER A 4 -4.90 15.88 1.43
N THR A 5 -6.00 16.62 1.32
CA THR A 5 -7.35 16.05 1.49
C THR A 5 -7.77 15.22 0.28
N VAL A 6 -7.51 15.70 -0.94
CA VAL A 6 -7.80 14.93 -2.18
C VAL A 6 -6.99 13.63 -2.21
N PHE A 7 -5.70 13.70 -1.88
CA PHE A 7 -4.86 12.52 -1.78
C PHE A 7 -5.36 11.54 -0.71
N ALA A 8 -5.75 12.04 0.47
CA ALA A 8 -6.32 11.20 1.52
C ALA A 8 -7.63 10.52 1.11
N VAL A 9 -8.54 11.25 0.44
CA VAL A 9 -9.79 10.68 -0.08
C VAL A 9 -9.51 9.63 -1.16
N CYS A 10 -8.61 9.93 -2.10
CA CYS A 10 -8.20 8.99 -3.15
C CYS A 10 -7.60 7.71 -2.54
N SER A 11 -6.72 7.84 -1.55
CA SER A 11 -6.13 6.70 -0.84
C SER A 11 -7.19 5.83 -0.14
N VAL A 12 -8.19 6.45 0.48
CA VAL A 12 -9.31 5.73 1.10
C VAL A 12 -10.17 5.03 0.06
N LEU A 13 -10.49 5.68 -1.06
CA LEU A 13 -11.24 5.08 -2.16
C LEU A 13 -10.49 3.86 -2.73
N MET A 14 -9.18 3.99 -2.97
CA MET A 14 -8.33 2.88 -3.40
C MET A 14 -8.31 1.74 -2.39
N ALA A 15 -8.18 2.05 -1.09
CA ALA A 15 -8.23 1.05 -0.03
C ALA A 15 -9.58 0.31 -0.02
N SER A 16 -10.69 1.03 -0.13
CA SER A 16 -12.04 0.44 -0.17
C SER A 16 -12.24 -0.45 -1.39
N LEU A 17 -11.71 -0.05 -2.55
CA LEU A 17 -11.78 -0.83 -3.78
C LEU A 17 -10.98 -2.13 -3.65
N PHE A 18 -9.79 -2.08 -3.03
CA PHE A 18 -9.00 -3.28 -2.75
C PHE A 18 -9.64 -4.18 -1.70
N ALA A 19 -10.22 -3.61 -0.64
CA ALA A 19 -10.96 -4.39 0.37
C ALA A 19 -12.17 -5.11 -0.26
N TYR A 20 -12.93 -4.41 -1.11
CA TYR A 20 -14.01 -5.02 -1.85
C TYR A 20 -13.51 -6.12 -2.79
N SER A 21 -12.43 -5.87 -3.55
CA SER A 21 -11.83 -6.86 -4.45
C SER A 21 -11.42 -8.13 -3.69
N ALA A 22 -10.78 -7.97 -2.52
CA ALA A 22 -10.40 -9.08 -1.65
C ALA A 22 -11.62 -9.89 -1.18
N SER A 23 -12.72 -9.22 -0.85
CA SER A 23 -13.95 -9.89 -0.38
C SER A 23 -14.59 -10.75 -1.46
N VAL A 24 -14.62 -10.27 -2.71
CA VAL A 24 -15.18 -11.02 -3.84
C VAL A 24 -14.32 -12.25 -4.17
N GLN A 25 -13.01 -12.15 -4.00
CA GLN A 25 -12.08 -13.24 -4.32
C GLN A 25 -12.05 -14.37 -3.31
N LEU A 26 -12.59 -14.18 -2.10
CA LEU A 26 -12.74 -15.28 -1.14
C LEU A 26 -13.60 -16.43 -1.67
N ASN A 27 -14.43 -16.16 -2.68
CA ASN A 27 -15.28 -17.16 -3.33
C ASN A 27 -14.59 -17.87 -4.51
N ASP A 28 -13.38 -17.45 -4.91
CA ASP A 28 -12.64 -18.02 -6.03
C ASP A 28 -11.65 -19.10 -5.56
N HIS A 29 -11.37 -20.09 -6.40
CA HIS A 29 -10.51 -21.24 -6.04
C HIS A 29 -9.06 -20.82 -5.69
N ASP A 30 -8.55 -19.76 -6.31
CA ASP A 30 -7.19 -19.25 -6.10
C ASP A 30 -7.11 -18.10 -5.09
N TRP A 31 -8.11 -17.96 -4.22
CA TRP A 31 -8.23 -16.86 -3.26
C TRP A 31 -6.96 -16.64 -2.42
N TYR A 32 -6.21 -17.70 -2.12
CA TYR A 32 -4.99 -17.65 -1.30
C TYR A 32 -3.90 -16.72 -1.84
N PHE A 33 -3.84 -16.49 -3.15
CA PHE A 33 -2.86 -15.57 -3.73
C PHE A 33 -3.41 -14.15 -3.88
N TRP A 34 -4.69 -14.06 -4.26
CA TRP A 34 -5.37 -12.80 -4.51
C TRP A 34 -5.67 -12.06 -3.21
N PHE A 35 -6.22 -12.74 -2.21
CA PHE A 35 -6.59 -12.12 -0.94
C PHE A 35 -5.40 -11.42 -0.26
N PRO A 36 -4.21 -12.03 -0.08
CA PRO A 36 -3.06 -11.32 0.48
C PRO A 36 -2.61 -10.13 -0.36
N LEU A 37 -2.67 -10.24 -1.70
CA LEU A 37 -2.31 -9.13 -2.59
C LEU A 37 -3.16 -7.89 -2.32
N TYR A 38 -4.49 -8.04 -2.36
CA TYR A 38 -5.41 -6.93 -2.15
C TYR A 38 -5.46 -6.46 -0.70
N ALA A 39 -5.32 -7.38 0.27
CA ALA A 39 -5.23 -7.02 1.68
C ALA A 39 -3.99 -6.14 1.96
N CYS A 40 -2.82 -6.52 1.42
CA CYS A 40 -1.62 -5.69 1.54
C CYS A 40 -1.76 -4.35 0.81
N ALA A 41 -2.37 -4.33 -0.38
CA ALA A 41 -2.63 -3.09 -1.10
C ALA A 41 -3.57 -2.15 -0.32
N CYS A 42 -4.64 -2.69 0.26
CA CYS A 42 -5.56 -1.98 1.15
C CYS A 42 -4.81 -1.41 2.37
N LEU A 43 -4.00 -2.26 3.01
CA LEU A 43 -3.22 -1.89 4.19
C LEU A 43 -2.26 -0.73 3.89
N VAL A 44 -1.52 -0.76 2.78
CA VAL A 44 -0.59 0.32 2.39
C VAL A 44 -1.34 1.64 2.16
N ASN A 45 -2.48 1.60 1.46
CA ASN A 45 -3.30 2.78 1.22
C ASN A 45 -3.92 3.36 2.51
N LEU A 46 -4.13 2.55 3.55
CA LEU A 46 -4.60 3.02 4.86
C LEU A 46 -3.45 3.51 5.76
N MET A 47 -2.32 2.80 5.77
CA MET A 47 -1.14 3.12 6.60
C MET A 47 -0.50 4.46 6.22
N ASN A 48 -0.61 4.87 4.96
CA ASN A 48 -0.18 6.19 4.50
C ASN A 48 -0.87 7.34 5.26
N ARG A 49 -2.10 7.11 5.76
CA ARG A 49 -2.82 8.06 6.60
C ARG A 49 -2.41 8.02 8.07
N SER A 50 -2.02 6.85 8.58
CA SER A 50 -1.92 6.57 10.01
C SER A 50 -0.58 6.99 10.66
N GLY A 51 0.27 7.74 9.97
CA GLY A 51 1.60 8.12 10.49
C GLY A 51 2.53 6.92 10.74
N SER A 52 2.24 5.79 10.09
CA SER A 52 2.97 4.54 10.31
C SER A 52 4.42 4.64 9.80
N SER A 53 5.29 3.73 10.26
CA SER A 53 6.71 3.75 9.88
C SER A 53 6.88 3.67 8.37
N LYS A 54 7.37 4.77 7.76
CA LYS A 54 7.64 4.86 6.31
C LYS A 54 8.49 3.70 5.79
N ARG A 55 9.38 3.15 6.63
CA ARG A 55 10.21 1.98 6.29
C ARG A 55 9.39 0.70 6.13
N ILE A 56 8.45 0.44 7.03
CA ILE A 56 7.59 -0.75 7.00
C ILE A 56 6.63 -0.66 5.82
N VAL A 57 5.97 0.48 5.65
CA VAL A 57 5.06 0.73 4.51
C VAL A 57 5.79 0.53 3.18
N ARG A 58 7.03 1.04 3.07
CA ARG A 58 7.85 0.86 1.87
C ARG A 58 8.21 -0.61 1.61
N GLN A 59 8.52 -1.40 2.65
CA GLN A 59 8.81 -2.82 2.49
C GLN A 59 7.57 -3.61 2.06
N ILE A 60 6.43 -3.35 2.72
CA ILE A 60 5.15 -3.98 2.34
C ILE A 60 4.83 -3.62 0.89
N ALA A 61 4.89 -2.34 0.50
CA ALA A 61 4.63 -1.91 -0.87
C ALA A 61 5.54 -2.60 -1.89
N LYS A 62 6.85 -2.76 -1.60
CA LYS A 62 7.77 -3.51 -2.48
C LYS A 62 7.36 -4.97 -2.64
N MET A 63 7.04 -5.64 -1.54
CA MET A 63 6.59 -7.03 -1.58
C MET A 63 5.25 -7.16 -2.31
N THR A 64 4.34 -6.20 -2.13
CA THR A 64 3.05 -6.15 -2.85
C THR A 64 3.25 -5.90 -4.34
N VAL A 65 4.20 -5.04 -4.76
CA VAL A 65 4.56 -4.88 -6.19
C VAL A 65 5.09 -6.18 -6.75
N LEU A 66 6.00 -6.86 -6.04
CA LEU A 66 6.57 -8.12 -6.49
C LEU A 66 5.49 -9.19 -6.66
N LEU A 67 4.64 -9.37 -5.66
CA LEU A 67 3.53 -10.31 -5.69
C LEU A 67 2.51 -9.96 -6.79
N GLY A 68 2.17 -8.68 -6.92
CA GLY A 68 1.22 -8.19 -7.93
C GLY A 68 1.75 -8.38 -9.34
N THR A 69 3.04 -8.14 -9.56
CA THR A 69 3.71 -8.37 -10.85
C THR A 69 3.76 -9.86 -11.18
N PHE A 70 4.09 -10.70 -10.20
CA PHE A 70 4.09 -12.15 -10.37
C PHE A 70 2.70 -12.67 -10.78
N LEU A 71 1.64 -12.24 -10.09
CA LEU A 71 0.27 -12.63 -10.41
C LEU A 71 -0.22 -12.05 -11.74
N PHE A 72 0.20 -10.84 -12.09
CA PHE A 72 -0.07 -10.28 -13.41
C PHE A 72 0.53 -11.15 -14.52
N VAL A 73 1.80 -11.54 -14.39
CA VAL A 73 2.46 -12.44 -15.35
C VAL A 73 1.76 -13.80 -15.41
N LYS A 74 1.37 -14.38 -14.25
CA LYS A 74 0.60 -15.64 -14.20
C LYS A 74 -0.66 -15.54 -15.07
N VAL A 75 -1.48 -14.52 -14.84
CA VAL A 75 -2.75 -14.34 -15.55
C VAL A 75 -2.52 -14.10 -17.04
N VAL A 76 -1.48 -13.34 -17.40
CA VAL A 76 -1.09 -13.13 -18.80
C VAL A 76 -0.71 -14.45 -19.47
N VAL A 77 0.07 -15.32 -18.80
CA VAL A 77 0.43 -16.64 -19.34
C VAL A 77 -0.79 -17.56 -19.46
N GLU A 78 -1.72 -17.52 -18.50
CA GLU A 78 -2.96 -18.29 -18.53
C GLU A 78 -3.86 -17.87 -19.70
N ASP A 79 -3.95 -16.58 -19.97
CA ASP A 79 -4.66 -15.99 -21.12
C ASP A 79 -4.06 -16.45 -22.46
N PHE A 80 -2.72 -16.41 -22.59
CA PHE A 80 -2.02 -16.91 -23.77
C PHE A 80 -2.20 -18.41 -23.97
N SER A 81 -2.12 -19.20 -22.89
CA SER A 81 -2.20 -20.66 -22.95
C SER A 81 -3.61 -21.17 -23.25
N SER A 82 -4.64 -20.42 -22.87
CA SER A 82 -6.06 -20.75 -23.11
C SER A 82 -6.52 -20.48 -24.55
N GLY A 83 -5.63 -20.04 -25.44
CA GLY A 83 -5.90 -19.88 -26.86
C GLY A 83 -6.51 -18.54 -27.27
N GLY A 84 -6.16 -17.45 -26.58
CA GLY A 84 -6.41 -16.07 -27.04
C GLY A 84 -7.89 -15.71 -27.26
N LYS A 85 -8.81 -16.37 -26.56
CA LYS A 85 -10.26 -16.15 -26.72
C LYS A 85 -10.73 -14.85 -26.08
N ALA A 86 -10.07 -14.40 -25.02
CA ALA A 86 -10.14 -13.03 -24.57
C ALA A 86 -9.01 -12.29 -25.30
N GLY A 87 -9.34 -11.41 -26.25
CA GLY A 87 -8.32 -10.59 -26.88
C GLY A 87 -7.48 -9.88 -25.81
N PHE A 88 -6.20 -9.64 -26.06
CA PHE A 88 -5.30 -8.96 -25.11
C PHE A 88 -5.84 -7.58 -24.63
N TRP A 89 -6.79 -7.02 -25.39
CA TRP A 89 -7.55 -5.77 -25.19
C TRP A 89 -9.02 -5.96 -24.79
N SER A 90 -9.54 -7.19 -24.76
CA SER A 90 -10.90 -7.48 -24.31
C SER A 90 -10.98 -7.23 -22.81
N LEU A 91 -11.71 -6.18 -22.44
CA LEU A 91 -11.96 -5.79 -21.05
C LEU A 91 -13.32 -6.33 -20.58
N ASP A 92 -13.69 -7.53 -21.01
CA ASP A 92 -14.91 -8.15 -20.49
C ASP A 92 -14.68 -8.61 -19.04
N LEU A 93 -15.09 -7.77 -18.09
CA LEU A 93 -14.96 -8.02 -16.65
C LEU A 93 -15.82 -9.19 -16.16
N SER A 94 -16.73 -9.69 -17.01
CA SER A 94 -17.44 -10.96 -16.80
C SER A 94 -16.47 -12.13 -16.77
N GLU A 95 -15.35 -12.02 -17.49
CA GLU A 95 -14.32 -13.04 -17.56
C GLU A 95 -13.32 -12.89 -16.41
N ARG A 96 -13.06 -14.03 -15.74
CA ARG A 96 -12.19 -14.10 -14.56
C ARG A 96 -10.78 -13.57 -14.84
N VAL A 97 -10.20 -13.94 -15.98
CA VAL A 97 -8.83 -13.58 -16.40
C VAL A 97 -8.68 -12.06 -16.55
N VAL A 98 -9.70 -11.39 -17.08
CA VAL A 98 -9.71 -9.92 -17.27
C VAL A 98 -9.78 -9.20 -15.93
N ARG A 99 -10.63 -9.66 -15.00
CA ARG A 99 -10.74 -9.09 -13.65
C ARG A 99 -9.42 -9.24 -12.88
N GLU A 100 -8.80 -10.41 -12.95
CA GLU A 100 -7.53 -10.70 -12.28
C GLU A 100 -6.37 -9.87 -12.88
N LYS A 101 -6.30 -9.72 -14.21
CA LYS A 101 -5.32 -8.86 -14.92
C LYS A 101 -5.50 -7.38 -14.57
N THR A 102 -6.74 -6.90 -14.59
CA THR A 102 -7.07 -5.50 -14.27
C THR A 102 -6.76 -5.20 -12.82
N GLY A 103 -7.17 -6.09 -11.91
CA GLY A 103 -6.98 -5.89 -10.48
C GLY A 103 -5.52 -5.97 -10.04
N SER A 104 -4.74 -6.95 -10.53
CA SER A 104 -3.29 -7.01 -10.27
C SER A 104 -2.55 -5.81 -10.84
N GLY A 105 -2.88 -5.37 -12.06
CA GLY A 105 -2.31 -4.17 -12.66
C GLY A 105 -2.58 -2.92 -11.83
N LEU A 106 -3.82 -2.74 -11.36
CA LEU A 106 -4.22 -1.61 -10.53
C LEU A 106 -3.51 -1.61 -9.16
N VAL A 107 -3.27 -2.78 -8.57
CA VAL A 107 -2.43 -2.92 -7.36
C VAL A 107 -0.99 -2.47 -7.64
N VAL A 108 -0.37 -2.96 -8.71
CA VAL A 108 1.02 -2.60 -9.06
C VAL A 108 1.16 -1.09 -9.26
N VAL A 109 0.28 -0.47 -10.05
CA VAL A 109 0.31 0.99 -10.29
C VAL A 109 0.10 1.76 -9.00
N SER A 110 -0.87 1.37 -8.16
CA SER A 110 -1.13 2.01 -6.86
C SER A 110 0.10 1.96 -5.94
N MET A 111 0.78 0.83 -5.87
CA MET A 111 1.97 0.67 -5.04
C MET A 111 3.18 1.43 -5.60
N LEU A 112 3.36 1.46 -6.93
CA LEU A 112 4.40 2.27 -7.56
C LEU A 112 4.21 3.76 -7.28
N LEU A 113 2.97 4.27 -7.40
CA LEU A 113 2.65 5.64 -7.02
C LEU A 113 2.94 5.92 -5.53
N HIS A 114 2.66 4.95 -4.65
CA HIS A 114 3.05 5.05 -3.23
C HIS A 114 4.57 5.11 -3.02
N LEU A 115 5.34 4.32 -3.79
CA LEU A 115 6.80 4.30 -3.71
C LEU A 115 7.43 5.60 -4.25
N GLU A 116 6.89 6.14 -5.34
CA GLU A 116 7.27 7.44 -5.89
C GLU A 116 6.96 8.56 -4.89
N ALA A 117 5.75 8.58 -4.32
CA ALA A 117 5.38 9.56 -3.29
C ALA A 117 6.31 9.48 -2.05
N CYS A 118 6.70 8.28 -1.64
CA CYS A 118 7.66 8.09 -0.53
C CYS A 118 9.10 8.54 -0.89
N THR A 119 9.45 8.57 -2.17
CA THR A 119 10.80 8.96 -2.65
C THR A 119 10.89 10.45 -2.92
N CYS A 120 9.79 11.06 -3.38
CA CYS A 120 9.66 12.49 -3.68
C CYS A 120 9.40 13.37 -2.45
N GLU A 121 9.06 12.78 -1.29
CA GLU A 121 9.11 13.49 -0.01
C GLU A 121 10.53 14.04 0.20
N PRO A 122 10.73 15.37 0.15
CA PRO A 122 12.06 15.92 0.33
C PRO A 122 12.53 15.50 1.71
N LYS A 123 13.76 14.96 1.79
CA LYS A 123 14.57 15.15 2.99
C LYS A 123 14.63 16.65 3.18
N HIS A 124 13.77 17.22 4.02
CA HIS A 124 13.89 18.61 4.42
C HIS A 124 15.32 18.76 4.96
N PRO A 125 16.22 19.52 4.31
CA PRO A 125 17.43 19.95 4.97
C PRO A 125 16.94 20.95 6.02
N LEU A 126 17.18 20.67 7.30
CA LEU A 126 17.04 21.63 8.40
C LEU A 126 15.62 22.19 8.66
N ALA A 127 14.82 21.43 9.41
CA ALA A 127 14.06 22.06 10.49
C ALA A 127 14.95 22.08 11.74
N THR A 128 15.80 23.10 11.81
CA THR A 128 16.56 23.46 13.02
C THR A 128 15.59 23.76 14.16
N LYS A 129 15.94 23.24 15.35
CA LYS A 129 15.45 23.57 16.71
C LYS A 129 13.95 23.34 16.99
N ASN A 130 13.67 22.28 17.75
CA ASN A 130 13.55 22.51 19.19
C ASN A 130 13.97 21.26 19.97
N LYS A 131 15.21 21.28 20.48
CA LYS A 131 15.65 20.41 21.56
C LYS A 131 14.94 20.87 22.83
N ASN A 132 13.71 20.42 23.06
CA ASN A 132 13.14 20.44 24.42
C ASN A 132 13.72 19.25 25.18
N PHE A 133 14.99 19.38 25.60
CA PHE A 133 15.47 18.68 26.77
C PHE A 133 14.93 19.43 27.98
N PRO A 134 14.02 18.86 28.80
CA PRO A 134 13.80 19.39 30.13
C PRO A 134 15.05 19.08 30.96
N LYS A 135 15.93 20.07 31.09
CA LYS A 135 17.12 19.99 31.95
C LYS A 135 16.91 20.84 33.18
N TYR A 136 16.03 20.43 34.09
CA TYR A 136 16.02 20.87 35.49
C TYR A 136 15.28 19.84 36.34
N VAL A 137 16.04 18.93 36.98
CA VAL A 137 15.61 18.28 38.21
C VAL A 137 16.83 18.28 39.13
N GLU A 138 16.95 19.33 39.93
CA GLU A 138 17.79 19.31 41.12
C GLU A 138 17.04 20.02 42.24
N TYR A 139 16.16 19.28 42.91
CA TYR A 139 15.81 19.54 44.31
C TYR A 139 15.57 18.19 44.96
N GLY A 140 16.57 17.73 45.70
CA GLY A 140 16.48 16.46 46.41
C GLY A 140 17.81 15.95 46.92
N LYS A 141 18.41 16.64 47.92
CA LYS A 141 19.09 15.90 48.98
C LYS A 141 18.64 16.41 50.34
N VAL A 142 17.99 15.47 51.01
CA VAL A 142 17.46 15.46 52.36
C VAL A 142 18.60 15.34 53.37
N LEU A 143 18.48 16.10 54.46
CA LEU A 143 18.92 15.91 55.86
C LEU A 143 20.27 15.21 56.16
N GLY A 144 21.05 15.87 57.02
CA GLY A 144 21.95 15.23 57.98
C GLY A 144 22.12 16.11 59.22
N PRO A 145 21.73 15.64 60.43
CA PRO A 145 22.02 16.32 61.69
C PRO A 145 23.34 15.82 62.29
N SER A 146 24.16 16.72 62.82
CA SER A 146 24.81 16.64 64.14
C SER A 146 25.75 17.82 64.34
#